data_AF-A0A9J7WYD3-F1
#
_entry.id   AF-A0A9J7WYD3-F1
#
_cell.length_a   1.000
_cell.length_b   1.000
_cell.length_c   1.000
_cell.angle_alpha   90.00
_cell.angle_beta   90.00
_cell.angle_gamma   90.00
#
_symmetry.space_group_name_H-M   'P 1'
#
loop_
_entity.id
_entity.type
_entity.pdbx_description
1 polymer ?
#
loop_
_entity_poly.entity_id
_entity_poly.type
_entity_poly.pdbx_seq_one_letter_code
_entity_poly.pdbx_strand_id
1 'polypeptide(L)'
;MILFRKFRVLILMVFLIACSMHIMIDLLPKLERRSSSACSCSHTPSEEPQNWAKHRAKPGSESGWPNKHTLRILQDFSNEPSSNLSSHSLEKITVGERSEALKRFEQLTGDEKRHATRDSTLKNAVIKGSRLTALFEHPLYTRPLPTLTDEDTLFNVNTDIRFDPKAAENPEWNGEGKDGNYAPTGEMSSDSYPNWLRFHIGINRYELYSRHNPVIDAMLKDLVSQRITSVAMKSGGTQLKLIMTFQNYGQALFKPMKQTREQETPPDFFYFSDFERHNAEIAAYHLDRILDFRRVPPVAGRLMNMTKEIRDVTRDKKLWKTFFISPANNICFYGECSYYCSTEHALCGKPDQIEGSLAAFLPDLALAKRRTWRNPWRRSYHKRKKAEWEVDPDYCEEVKQTPPYDSGTRLLDIMDMTIFDFLMGNMDRHHYETFEKFGNETFIIHLDNGRGFGKHSHDELSILVPLSQCCRVKKSTHLRLQLLAKEEFRLSALMEESLQTDTLSPILIRPHLEAMDRRLHLVLQVLQFLVDLIIFSRK
;
A
#
# COMPACT_ATOMS: atom_id res chain seq x y z
N MET A 1 -40.14 -24.74 51.43
CA MET A 1 -40.47 -25.08 50.01
C MET A 1 -41.20 -23.97 49.25
N ILE A 2 -42.23 -23.30 49.81
CA ILE A 2 -43.09 -22.35 49.05
C ILE A 2 -42.30 -21.21 48.37
N LEU A 3 -41.31 -20.62 49.04
CA LEU A 3 -40.51 -19.50 48.51
C LEU A 3 -39.82 -19.83 47.17
N PHE A 4 -39.23 -21.03 47.06
CA PHE A 4 -38.56 -21.50 45.83
C PHE A 4 -39.53 -21.68 44.65
N ARG A 5 -40.80 -22.04 44.90
CA ARG A 5 -41.82 -22.08 43.85
C ARG A 5 -42.16 -20.67 43.35
N LYS A 6 -42.35 -19.69 44.26
CA LYS A 6 -42.58 -18.29 43.87
C LYS A 6 -41.41 -17.70 43.07
N PHE A 7 -40.17 -17.97 43.46
CA PHE A 7 -38.98 -17.51 42.73
C PHE A 7 -38.87 -18.09 41.31
N ARG A 8 -39.15 -19.39 41.13
CA ARG A 8 -39.17 -20.02 39.79
C ARG A 8 -40.29 -19.49 38.89
N VAL A 9 -41.46 -19.18 39.45
CA VAL A 9 -42.55 -18.51 38.72
C VAL A 9 -42.16 -17.10 38.32
N LEU A 10 -41.49 -16.34 39.19
CA LEU A 10 -40.99 -15.00 38.86
C LEU A 10 -40.02 -15.02 37.67
N ILE A 11 -39.05 -15.94 37.67
CA ILE A 11 -38.10 -16.11 36.55
C ILE A 11 -38.83 -16.48 35.26
N LEU A 12 -39.79 -17.39 35.29
CA LEU A 12 -40.60 -17.75 34.11
C LEU A 12 -41.39 -16.55 33.56
N MET A 13 -41.99 -15.73 34.43
CA MET A 13 -42.71 -14.52 34.01
C MET A 13 -41.76 -13.49 33.37
N VAL A 14 -40.58 -13.25 33.96
CA VAL A 14 -39.57 -12.35 33.36
C VAL A 14 -39.09 -12.87 32.00
N PHE A 15 -38.87 -14.18 31.87
CA PHE A 15 -38.44 -14.78 30.61
C PHE A 15 -39.54 -14.69 29.52
N LEU A 16 -40.81 -14.90 29.89
CA LEU A 16 -41.95 -14.74 28.99
C LEU A 16 -42.12 -13.30 28.51
N ILE A 17 -41.91 -12.31 29.39
CA ILE A 17 -41.94 -10.88 29.04
C ILE A 17 -40.77 -10.51 28.12
N ALA A 18 -39.57 -11.04 28.35
CA ALA A 18 -38.43 -10.84 27.46
C ALA A 18 -38.69 -11.44 26.06
N CYS A 19 -39.20 -12.68 26.00
CA CYS A 19 -39.59 -13.32 24.74
C CYS A 19 -40.68 -12.53 23.99
N SER A 20 -41.73 -12.04 24.66
CA SER A 20 -42.79 -11.28 23.99
C SER A 20 -42.31 -9.91 23.51
N MET A 21 -41.43 -9.23 24.25
CA MET A 21 -40.77 -7.99 23.82
C MET A 21 -39.93 -8.21 22.56
N HIS A 22 -39.08 -9.24 22.52
CA HIS A 22 -38.31 -9.57 21.32
C HIS A 22 -39.19 -9.90 20.11
N ILE A 23 -40.25 -10.69 20.30
CA ILE A 23 -41.22 -11.00 19.24
C ILE A 23 -41.91 -9.73 18.72
N MET A 24 -42.23 -8.77 19.57
CA MET A 24 -42.81 -7.49 19.14
C MET A 24 -41.81 -6.65 18.33
N ILE A 25 -40.55 -6.58 18.77
CA ILE A 25 -39.46 -5.85 18.10
C ILE A 25 -39.16 -6.45 16.71
N ASP A 26 -39.19 -7.78 16.56
CA ASP A 26 -38.97 -8.47 15.27
C ASP A 26 -40.19 -8.42 14.31
N LEU A 27 -41.36 -8.01 14.81
CA LEU A 27 -42.60 -7.89 14.02
C LEU A 27 -42.92 -6.44 13.61
N LEU A 28 -42.55 -5.44 14.42
CA LEU A 28 -42.77 -4.02 14.11
C LEU A 28 -42.23 -3.62 12.71
N PRO A 29 -40.96 -3.91 12.33
CA PRO A 29 -40.43 -3.60 11.00
C PRO A 29 -41.12 -4.33 9.83
N LYS A 30 -41.92 -5.37 10.10
CA LYS A 30 -42.67 -6.14 9.09
C LYS A 30 -44.11 -5.65 8.93
N LEU A 31 -44.66 -4.96 9.93
CA LEU A 31 -45.97 -4.31 9.86
C LEU A 31 -45.85 -2.92 9.24
N GLU A 32 -44.86 -2.14 9.66
CA GLU A 32 -44.58 -0.80 9.12
C GLU A 32 -44.35 -0.85 7.59
N ARG A 33 -43.55 -1.83 7.14
CA ARG A 33 -43.26 -2.13 5.72
C ARG A 33 -44.46 -2.70 4.92
N ARG A 34 -45.62 -2.92 5.56
CA ARG A 34 -46.88 -3.30 4.90
C ARG A 34 -47.91 -2.17 4.85
N SER A 35 -47.68 -1.06 5.57
CA SER A 35 -48.56 0.11 5.56
C SER A 35 -48.21 1.16 4.50
N SER A 36 -47.01 1.08 3.91
CA SER A 36 -46.43 2.14 3.07
C SER A 36 -46.35 1.81 1.57
N SER A 37 -47.20 0.91 1.05
CA SER A 37 -47.24 0.55 -0.38
C SER A 37 -48.65 0.23 -0.86
N ALA A 38 -49.36 1.23 -1.38
CA ALA A 38 -50.67 1.09 -2.04
C ALA A 38 -50.58 1.61 -3.49
N CYS A 39 -51.27 0.94 -4.41
CA CYS A 39 -51.23 1.12 -5.88
C CYS A 39 -49.84 0.80 -6.52
N SER A 40 -49.68 0.33 -7.77
CA SER A 40 -50.50 -0.34 -8.81
C SER A 40 -49.54 -0.66 -9.99
N CYS A 41 -49.71 -1.58 -10.95
CA CYS A 41 -50.60 -2.72 -11.27
C CYS A 41 -49.94 -3.46 -12.48
N SER A 42 -50.23 -4.69 -12.91
CA SER A 42 -51.03 -5.84 -12.41
C SER A 42 -50.67 -7.10 -13.27
N HIS A 43 -51.41 -8.21 -13.10
CA HIS A 43 -51.43 -9.45 -13.93
C HIS A 43 -50.26 -10.45 -13.89
N THR A 44 -50.55 -11.59 -13.24
CA THR A 44 -50.01 -12.97 -13.41
C THR A 44 -51.01 -13.80 -14.27
N PRO A 45 -50.92 -15.15 -14.47
CA PRO A 45 -49.92 -16.20 -14.12
C PRO A 45 -49.36 -16.90 -15.42
N SER A 46 -48.76 -18.10 -15.50
CA SER A 46 -48.55 -19.31 -14.66
C SER A 46 -47.11 -19.87 -14.83
N GLU A 47 -46.63 -21.03 -14.33
CA GLU A 47 -47.25 -22.26 -13.78
C GLU A 47 -46.29 -23.02 -12.81
N GLU A 48 -46.82 -23.95 -12.01
CA GLU A 48 -46.11 -24.87 -11.08
C GLU A 48 -45.81 -26.27 -11.78
N PRO A 49 -45.32 -27.40 -11.16
CA PRO A 49 -45.23 -27.74 -9.72
C PRO A 49 -44.12 -28.70 -9.17
N GLN A 50 -44.05 -28.76 -7.83
CA GLN A 50 -43.91 -29.94 -6.93
C GLN A 50 -42.62 -30.82 -6.80
N ASN A 51 -42.17 -30.97 -5.52
CA ASN A 51 -41.97 -32.20 -4.71
C ASN A 51 -41.13 -33.41 -5.25
N TRP A 52 -40.41 -34.25 -4.49
CA TRP A 52 -40.19 -34.51 -3.03
C TRP A 52 -38.99 -35.51 -2.87
N ALA A 53 -38.45 -35.98 -1.72
CA ALA A 53 -38.53 -35.69 -0.27
C ALA A 53 -37.42 -36.46 0.53
N LYS A 54 -37.17 -36.04 1.80
CA LYS A 54 -36.56 -36.80 2.95
C LYS A 54 -35.16 -37.44 2.83
N HIS A 55 -34.25 -37.12 3.77
CA HIS A 55 -33.91 -37.97 4.93
C HIS A 55 -33.08 -37.20 6.01
N ARG A 56 -32.63 -37.85 7.10
CA ARG A 56 -32.29 -37.22 8.42
C ARG A 56 -30.78 -36.95 8.68
N ALA A 57 -30.51 -35.84 9.40
CA ALA A 57 -29.53 -35.57 10.49
C ALA A 57 -28.16 -36.31 10.53
N LYS A 58 -27.02 -35.65 10.86
CA LYS A 58 -26.71 -34.94 12.14
C LYS A 58 -25.63 -33.82 11.95
N PRO A 59 -25.15 -33.10 13.01
CA PRO A 59 -24.58 -31.74 12.84
C PRO A 59 -23.04 -31.66 12.66
N GLY A 60 -22.58 -30.51 12.17
CA GLY A 60 -21.17 -30.09 12.14
C GLY A 60 -20.94 -28.95 11.15
N SER A 61 -21.17 -27.70 11.56
CA SER A 61 -21.05 -26.52 10.68
C SER A 61 -19.80 -25.70 10.98
N GLU A 62 -18.72 -25.89 10.22
CA GLU A 62 -17.70 -24.85 10.02
C GLU A 62 -17.91 -24.18 8.66
N SER A 63 -17.88 -22.85 8.64
CA SER A 63 -18.14 -22.04 7.44
C SER A 63 -16.92 -22.05 6.51
N GLY A 64 -17.12 -22.53 5.28
CA GLY A 64 -16.05 -22.95 4.37
C GLY A 64 -14.97 -21.91 4.07
N TRP A 65 -13.75 -22.20 4.54
CA TRP A 65 -12.50 -21.80 3.88
C TRP A 65 -12.06 -22.92 2.92
N PRO A 66 -11.34 -22.62 1.82
CA PRO A 66 -10.87 -23.64 0.90
C PRO A 66 -9.92 -24.63 1.60
N ASN A 67 -10.12 -25.92 1.34
CA ASN A 67 -9.45 -27.01 2.04
C ASN A 67 -7.92 -26.97 1.81
N LYS A 68 -7.12 -27.46 2.76
CA LYS A 68 -5.63 -27.45 2.67
C LYS A 68 -5.09 -28.08 1.38
N HIS A 69 -5.84 -29.04 0.80
CA HIS A 69 -5.49 -29.65 -0.49
C HIS A 69 -5.51 -28.67 -1.67
N THR A 70 -6.35 -27.62 -1.63
CA THR A 70 -6.41 -26.57 -2.66
C THR A 70 -5.19 -25.66 -2.64
N LEU A 71 -4.50 -25.53 -1.49
CA LEU A 71 -3.23 -24.81 -1.40
C LEU A 71 -2.07 -25.60 -2.01
N ARG A 72 -2.05 -26.93 -1.87
CA ARG A 72 -1.07 -27.80 -2.57
C ARG A 72 -1.16 -27.70 -4.09
N ILE A 73 -2.37 -27.62 -4.64
CA ILE A 73 -2.59 -27.49 -6.10
C ILE A 73 -1.99 -26.19 -6.67
N LEU A 74 -1.67 -25.20 -5.84
CA LEU A 74 -0.92 -23.99 -6.25
C LEU A 74 0.61 -24.14 -6.15
N GLN A 75 1.13 -25.24 -5.61
CA GLN A 75 2.57 -25.55 -5.51
C GLN A 75 3.05 -26.44 -6.67
N ASP A 76 2.19 -27.33 -7.17
CA ASP A 76 2.58 -28.37 -8.14
C ASP A 76 2.94 -27.84 -9.55
N PHE A 77 2.62 -26.58 -9.86
CA PHE A 77 2.87 -25.95 -11.18
C PHE A 77 4.24 -25.26 -11.34
N SER A 78 5.11 -25.26 -10.32
CA SER A 78 6.43 -24.60 -10.41
C SER A 78 7.59 -25.52 -10.85
N ASN A 79 7.30 -26.71 -11.40
CA ASN A 79 8.30 -27.74 -11.73
C ASN A 79 8.13 -28.39 -13.12
N GLU A 80 7.85 -27.62 -14.18
CA GLU A 80 8.15 -28.05 -15.56
C GLU A 80 8.80 -26.92 -16.40
N PRO A 81 9.80 -27.24 -17.25
CA PRO A 81 10.40 -26.29 -18.18
C PRO A 81 9.67 -26.23 -19.52
N SER A 82 9.36 -25.01 -19.98
CA SER A 82 8.98 -24.64 -21.36
C SER A 82 7.79 -25.37 -22.01
N SER A 83 6.65 -24.67 -22.11
CA SER A 83 5.67 -24.93 -23.18
C SER A 83 5.20 -23.62 -23.82
N ASN A 84 5.46 -23.46 -25.13
CA ASN A 84 5.00 -22.32 -25.93
C ASN A 84 3.63 -22.63 -26.53
N LEU A 85 2.53 -22.18 -25.92
CA LEU A 85 1.17 -22.34 -26.43
C LEU A 85 0.31 -21.10 -26.15
N SER A 86 0.05 -20.32 -27.20
CA SER A 86 -0.81 -19.13 -27.14
C SER A 86 -2.29 -19.49 -27.28
N SER A 87 -3.07 -19.39 -26.21
CA SER A 87 -4.52 -19.62 -26.22
C SER A 87 -5.30 -18.35 -26.58
N HIS A 88 -5.53 -18.11 -27.88
CA HIS A 88 -6.47 -17.07 -28.32
C HIS A 88 -7.93 -17.52 -28.07
N SER A 89 -8.65 -16.77 -27.23
CA SER A 89 -10.11 -16.91 -27.09
C SER A 89 -10.80 -15.81 -27.89
N LEU A 90 -11.77 -16.17 -28.73
CA LEU A 90 -12.63 -15.21 -29.42
C LEU A 90 -13.89 -14.93 -28.59
N GLU A 91 -14.10 -13.68 -28.20
CA GLU A 91 -15.43 -13.17 -27.85
C GLU A 91 -15.75 -11.91 -28.66
N LYS A 92 -16.98 -11.82 -29.15
CA LYS A 92 -17.44 -10.84 -30.15
C LYS A 92 -18.65 -10.09 -29.59
N ILE A 93 -18.43 -8.91 -29.03
CA ILE A 93 -19.47 -8.07 -28.40
C ILE A 93 -19.40 -6.64 -28.98
N THR A 94 -20.56 -6.03 -29.17
CA THR A 94 -20.80 -4.77 -29.89
C THR A 94 -21.01 -3.55 -28.96
N VAL A 95 -21.00 -2.35 -29.57
CA VAL A 95 -21.44 -1.04 -29.04
C VAL A 95 -20.46 -0.28 -28.12
N GLY A 96 -20.32 1.03 -28.36
CA GLY A 96 -19.90 2.04 -27.37
C GLY A 96 -18.62 2.82 -27.72
N GLU A 97 -18.74 4.04 -28.26
CA GLU A 97 -17.62 4.88 -28.72
C GLU A 97 -16.62 5.27 -27.62
N ARG A 98 -17.00 5.26 -26.33
CA ARG A 98 -16.05 5.44 -25.21
C ARG A 98 -15.25 4.18 -24.85
N SER A 99 -15.75 2.99 -25.21
CA SER A 99 -15.00 1.73 -25.03
C SER A 99 -13.83 1.61 -26.00
N GLU A 100 -13.89 2.31 -27.14
CA GLU A 100 -12.81 2.30 -28.14
C GLU A 100 -11.51 2.90 -27.61
N ALA A 101 -11.53 3.84 -26.66
CA ALA A 101 -10.31 4.46 -26.15
C ALA A 101 -9.31 3.44 -25.59
N LEU A 102 -9.79 2.42 -24.85
CA LEU A 102 -8.94 1.37 -24.30
C LEU A 102 -8.46 0.39 -25.38
N LYS A 103 -9.36 -0.09 -26.25
CA LYS A 103 -9.01 -1.04 -27.33
C LYS A 103 -8.08 -0.43 -28.38
N ARG A 104 -8.25 0.86 -28.67
CA ARG A 104 -7.41 1.63 -29.60
C ARG A 104 -6.04 1.94 -28.99
N PHE A 105 -5.96 2.12 -27.67
CA PHE A 105 -4.69 2.19 -26.94
C PHE A 105 -3.95 0.85 -26.97
N GLU A 106 -4.63 -0.27 -26.71
CA GLU A 106 -4.07 -1.63 -26.86
C GLU A 106 -3.55 -1.88 -28.29
N GLN A 107 -4.30 -1.46 -29.33
CA GLN A 107 -3.84 -1.54 -30.73
C GLN A 107 -2.64 -0.62 -31.03
N LEU A 108 -2.57 0.59 -30.45
CA LEU A 108 -1.43 1.49 -30.61
C LEU A 108 -0.15 0.93 -29.96
N THR A 109 -0.26 0.24 -28.83
CA THR A 109 0.88 -0.45 -28.19
C THR A 109 1.37 -1.69 -28.96
N GLY A 110 0.64 -2.13 -30.00
CA GLY A 110 0.97 -3.34 -30.76
C GLY A 110 2.02 -3.19 -31.87
N ASP A 111 2.33 -1.96 -32.32
CA ASP A 111 3.02 -1.75 -33.61
C ASP A 111 4.23 -0.76 -33.57
N GLU A 112 4.88 -0.58 -32.41
CA GLU A 112 6.13 0.19 -32.33
C GLU A 112 7.38 -0.66 -32.67
N LYS A 113 7.49 -1.06 -33.94
CA LYS A 113 8.75 -1.58 -34.52
C LYS A 113 9.15 -0.90 -35.84
N ARG A 114 9.07 0.44 -35.90
CA ARG A 114 9.92 1.36 -36.71
C ARG A 114 9.37 2.80 -36.65
N HIS A 115 10.05 3.72 -35.96
CA HIS A 115 10.27 5.11 -36.42
C HIS A 115 11.21 5.91 -35.49
N ALA A 116 12.49 5.52 -35.43
CA ALA A 116 13.52 6.26 -34.69
C ALA A 116 14.51 6.94 -35.65
N THR A 117 14.15 8.11 -36.21
CA THR A 117 15.09 9.17 -36.68
C THR A 117 14.35 10.43 -37.18
N ARG A 118 14.83 11.61 -36.75
CA ARG A 118 14.41 13.02 -37.03
C ARG A 118 13.43 13.58 -35.98
N ASP A 119 13.84 14.39 -35.01
CA ASP A 119 14.71 15.57 -35.14
C ASP A 119 15.39 15.96 -33.81
N SER A 120 16.55 16.63 -33.85
CA SER A 120 17.10 17.47 -32.74
C SER A 120 18.54 17.95 -33.02
N THR A 121 18.69 19.01 -33.83
CA THR A 121 19.92 19.83 -33.83
C THR A 121 19.92 20.85 -32.70
N LEU A 122 19.67 20.38 -31.47
CA LEU A 122 19.81 21.15 -30.23
C LEU A 122 21.05 20.68 -29.47
N LYS A 123 21.78 21.63 -28.88
CA LYS A 123 23.11 21.38 -28.30
C LYS A 123 22.98 20.52 -27.05
N ASN A 124 23.58 19.32 -27.08
CA ASN A 124 23.74 18.47 -25.90
C ASN A 124 24.55 19.19 -24.81
N ALA A 125 23.83 19.82 -23.88
CA ALA A 125 24.41 20.33 -22.64
C ALA A 125 24.73 19.13 -21.73
N VAL A 126 25.93 18.56 -21.90
CA VAL A 126 26.42 17.49 -21.03
C VAL A 126 26.46 18.01 -19.60
N ILE A 127 25.54 17.53 -18.76
CA ILE A 127 25.52 17.84 -17.32
C ILE A 127 26.82 17.31 -16.72
N LYS A 128 27.71 18.24 -16.35
CA LYS A 128 28.98 17.93 -15.68
C LYS A 128 28.74 17.77 -14.18
N GLY A 129 28.21 16.62 -13.78
CA GLY A 129 27.98 16.29 -12.37
C GLY A 129 26.89 15.25 -12.17
N SER A 130 26.37 15.21 -10.95
CA SER A 130 25.23 14.40 -10.52
C SER A 130 23.96 14.81 -11.29
N ARG A 131 23.27 13.85 -11.95
CA ARG A 131 21.97 14.13 -12.59
C ARG A 131 20.91 14.38 -11.52
N LEU A 132 20.97 13.65 -10.42
CA LEU A 132 20.08 13.78 -9.27
C LEU A 132 20.18 15.16 -8.59
N THR A 133 21.38 15.72 -8.46
CA THR A 133 21.58 17.08 -7.94
C THR A 133 20.97 18.12 -8.90
N ALA A 134 21.29 18.03 -10.18
CA ALA A 134 20.74 18.93 -11.20
C ALA A 134 19.20 18.87 -11.30
N LEU A 135 18.58 17.71 -11.00
CA LEU A 135 17.13 17.58 -10.90
C LEU A 135 16.56 18.44 -9.77
N PHE A 136 17.16 18.39 -8.58
CA PHE A 136 16.70 19.15 -7.41
C PHE A 136 17.00 20.65 -7.51
N GLU A 137 18.01 21.05 -8.28
CA GLU A 137 18.29 22.45 -8.66
C GLU A 137 17.30 23.01 -9.70
N HIS A 138 16.61 22.15 -10.47
CA HIS A 138 15.72 22.58 -11.56
C HIS A 138 14.49 23.36 -11.03
N PRO A 139 14.00 24.43 -11.70
CA PRO A 139 12.89 25.26 -11.18
C PRO A 139 11.55 24.56 -10.89
N LEU A 140 11.32 23.37 -11.46
CA LEU A 140 10.15 22.53 -11.11
C LEU A 140 10.29 21.84 -9.73
N TYR A 141 11.47 21.93 -9.12
CA TYR A 141 11.84 21.37 -7.83
C TYR A 141 12.13 22.42 -6.76
N THR A 142 12.40 23.68 -7.13
CA THR A 142 12.60 24.78 -6.17
C THR A 142 11.32 25.54 -5.80
N ARG A 143 10.14 25.09 -6.24
CA ARG A 143 8.86 25.77 -5.95
C ARG A 143 8.53 25.68 -4.45
N PRO A 144 8.28 26.82 -3.76
CA PRO A 144 7.90 26.81 -2.35
C PRO A 144 6.48 26.28 -2.11
N LEU A 145 6.26 25.76 -0.90
CA LEU A 145 4.93 25.52 -0.34
C LEU A 145 4.19 26.84 -0.05
N PRO A 146 2.87 26.79 0.21
CA PRO A 146 2.18 27.83 0.98
C PRO A 146 2.85 28.05 2.34
N THR A 147 2.73 29.26 2.89
CA THR A 147 3.14 29.55 4.26
C THR A 147 2.34 28.69 5.24
N LEU A 148 3.02 27.91 6.06
CA LEU A 148 2.37 27.04 7.05
C LEU A 148 1.83 27.87 8.23
N THR A 149 0.60 27.57 8.64
CA THR A 149 -0.01 27.98 9.90
C THR A 149 0.08 26.83 10.92
N ASP A 150 -0.28 27.09 12.19
CA ASP A 150 -0.31 26.05 13.23
C ASP A 150 -1.23 24.87 12.85
N GLU A 151 -2.33 25.13 12.15
CA GLU A 151 -3.28 24.14 11.60
C GLU A 151 -2.75 23.36 10.39
N ASP A 152 -1.59 23.76 9.84
CA ASP A 152 -0.88 23.04 8.79
C ASP A 152 0.24 22.17 9.34
N THR A 153 0.63 22.34 10.61
CA THR A 153 1.60 21.45 11.30
C THR A 153 0.90 20.22 11.87
N LEU A 154 1.54 19.04 11.86
CA LEU A 154 0.93 17.88 12.52
C LEU A 154 0.95 18.02 14.05
N PHE A 155 2.07 18.50 14.60
CA PHE A 155 2.28 18.73 16.03
C PHE A 155 2.79 20.16 16.28
N ASN A 156 2.21 20.85 17.27
CA ASN A 156 2.72 22.14 17.74
C ASN A 156 3.75 21.90 18.84
N VAL A 157 5.01 22.22 18.57
CA VAL A 157 6.16 21.95 19.46
C VAL A 157 6.04 22.67 20.82
N ASN A 158 5.27 23.77 20.90
CA ASN A 158 5.09 24.53 22.14
C ASN A 158 4.06 23.92 23.10
N THR A 159 3.17 23.05 22.63
CA THR A 159 2.06 22.49 23.43
C THR A 159 2.03 20.97 23.48
N ASP A 160 2.41 20.30 22.39
CA ASP A 160 2.04 18.89 22.16
C ASP A 160 3.18 17.91 22.51
N ILE A 161 4.44 18.36 22.48
CA ILE A 161 5.62 17.48 22.57
C ILE A 161 6.63 18.00 23.60
N ARG A 162 6.67 17.33 24.74
CA ARG A 162 7.88 17.22 25.59
C ARG A 162 8.34 15.78 25.56
N PHE A 163 9.48 15.51 24.93
CA PHE A 163 10.09 14.18 24.94
C PHE A 163 10.80 13.95 26.29
N ASP A 164 10.10 13.33 27.24
CA ASP A 164 10.71 12.77 28.45
C ASP A 164 11.09 11.29 28.18
N PRO A 165 12.39 10.94 28.16
CA PRO A 165 12.83 9.55 28.01
C PRO A 165 12.22 8.59 29.04
N LYS A 166 11.84 9.07 30.23
CA LYS A 166 11.23 8.28 31.30
C LYS A 166 9.75 8.01 31.05
N ALA A 167 9.04 8.89 30.33
CA ALA A 167 7.66 8.67 29.94
C ALA A 167 7.53 7.62 28.82
N ALA A 168 8.61 7.33 28.10
CA ALA A 168 8.69 6.23 27.14
C ALA A 168 8.88 4.85 27.81
N GLU A 169 9.17 4.79 29.11
CA GLU A 169 9.22 3.53 29.87
C GLU A 169 7.80 3.09 30.27
N ASN A 170 7.19 2.24 29.45
CA ASN A 170 5.80 1.82 29.58
C ASN A 170 5.54 1.07 30.92
N PRO A 171 4.72 1.60 31.85
CA PRO A 171 4.67 1.13 33.24
C PRO A 171 4.09 -0.28 33.46
N GLU A 172 3.46 -0.89 32.46
CA GLU A 172 3.00 -2.30 32.56
C GLU A 172 4.15 -3.33 32.47
N TRP A 173 5.40 -2.92 32.19
CA TRP A 173 6.48 -3.84 31.77
C TRP A 173 7.78 -3.80 32.59
N ASN A 174 7.70 -3.50 33.90
CA ASN A 174 8.86 -3.54 34.80
C ASN A 174 8.78 -4.66 35.87
N GLY A 175 9.55 -5.73 35.64
CA GLY A 175 10.14 -6.55 36.69
C GLY A 175 11.56 -6.03 36.97
N GLU A 176 11.96 -5.98 38.24
CA GLU A 176 13.04 -5.15 38.78
C GLU A 176 14.39 -5.17 38.02
N GLY A 177 14.98 -3.98 37.86
CA GLY A 177 16.32 -3.78 37.29
C GLY A 177 16.82 -2.34 37.51
N LYS A 178 17.10 -1.96 38.77
CA LYS A 178 17.67 -0.65 39.08
C LYS A 178 19.18 -0.64 38.86
N ASP A 179 19.65 0.29 38.03
CA ASP A 179 20.89 1.04 38.29
C ASP A 179 20.78 2.43 37.64
N GLY A 180 21.48 3.42 38.20
CA GLY A 180 21.13 4.84 38.03
C GLY A 180 22.11 5.73 37.26
N ASN A 181 21.81 7.04 37.30
CA ASN A 181 22.60 8.17 36.79
C ASN A 181 22.80 8.24 35.26
N TYR A 182 21.90 8.96 34.57
CA TYR A 182 22.21 10.26 33.97
C TYR A 182 20.90 11.01 33.67
N ALA A 183 20.76 12.25 34.14
CA ALA A 183 19.58 13.08 33.90
C ALA A 183 20.01 14.53 33.63
N PRO A 184 20.04 14.98 32.36
CA PRO A 184 20.33 16.38 32.03
C PRO A 184 19.13 17.26 32.39
N THR A 185 19.25 18.02 33.47
CA THR A 185 18.25 19.03 33.88
C THR A 185 18.45 20.31 33.08
N GLY A 186 17.87 20.35 31.88
CA GLY A 186 17.83 21.52 31.02
C GLY A 186 16.75 21.39 29.95
N GLU A 187 16.25 22.51 29.43
CA GLU A 187 15.28 22.49 28.33
C GLU A 187 15.97 22.00 27.05
N MET A 188 15.60 20.80 26.59
CA MET A 188 16.11 20.24 25.34
C MET A 188 15.62 21.07 24.15
N SER A 189 16.54 21.73 23.45
CA SER A 189 16.24 22.38 22.17
C SER A 189 15.77 21.33 21.15
N SER A 190 14.86 21.71 20.24
CA SER A 190 14.28 20.80 19.24
C SER A 190 15.32 20.13 18.32
N ASP A 191 16.49 20.73 18.14
CA ASP A 191 17.62 20.14 17.40
C ASP A 191 18.32 18.98 18.12
N SER A 192 18.10 18.81 19.42
CA SER A 192 18.62 17.68 20.22
C SER A 192 17.75 16.42 20.15
N TYR A 193 16.56 16.51 19.56
CA TYR A 193 15.65 15.38 19.40
C TYR A 193 16.17 14.36 18.37
N PRO A 194 15.90 13.04 18.55
CA PRO A 194 16.32 12.02 17.60
C PRO A 194 15.66 12.23 16.23
N ASN A 195 16.32 11.78 15.15
CA ASN A 195 15.89 12.09 13.78
C ASN A 195 14.47 11.62 13.45
N TRP A 196 14.00 10.52 14.04
CA TRP A 196 12.61 10.06 13.88
C TRP A 196 11.58 11.05 14.44
N LEU A 197 11.89 11.70 15.57
CA LEU A 197 11.02 12.71 16.18
C LEU A 197 11.10 14.04 15.40
N ARG A 198 12.30 14.41 14.94
CA ARG A 198 12.50 15.57 14.04
C ARG A 198 11.83 15.38 12.67
N PHE A 199 11.66 14.13 12.22
CA PHE A 199 10.81 13.76 11.08
C PHE A 199 9.32 13.92 11.43
N HIS A 200 8.86 13.37 12.56
CA HIS A 200 7.45 13.44 12.98
C HIS A 200 6.93 14.88 13.13
N ILE A 201 7.71 15.80 13.72
CA ILE A 201 7.34 17.23 13.84
C ILE A 201 7.44 17.99 12.50
N GLY A 202 8.16 17.45 11.51
CA GLY A 202 8.28 18.04 10.17
C GLY A 202 7.10 17.74 9.24
N ILE A 203 6.20 16.84 9.63
CA ILE A 203 5.01 16.49 8.85
C ILE A 203 4.02 17.66 8.87
N ASN A 204 3.57 18.08 7.68
CA ASN A 204 2.63 19.17 7.50
C ASN A 204 1.54 18.82 6.47
N ARG A 205 0.55 19.70 6.29
CA ARG A 205 -0.63 19.49 5.41
C ARG A 205 -0.30 19.03 3.98
N TYR A 206 0.86 19.40 3.45
CA TYR A 206 1.17 19.24 2.02
C TYR A 206 2.17 18.12 1.72
N GLU A 207 2.95 17.68 2.70
CA GLU A 207 4.06 16.75 2.52
C GLU A 207 4.45 16.04 3.82
N LEU A 208 4.97 14.82 3.68
CA LEU A 208 5.47 14.03 4.79
C LEU A 208 6.90 14.45 5.21
N TYR A 209 7.66 15.07 4.31
CA TYR A 209 9.00 15.62 4.58
C TYR A 209 9.41 16.68 3.55
N SER A 210 10.18 17.67 4.00
CA SER A 210 10.78 18.69 3.11
C SER A 210 11.89 18.13 2.21
N ARG A 211 11.93 18.63 0.97
CA ARG A 211 12.86 18.22 -0.10
C ARG A 211 14.33 18.34 0.30
N HIS A 212 14.69 19.38 1.02
CA HIS A 212 16.07 19.67 1.43
C HIS A 212 16.24 19.50 2.95
N ASN A 213 15.64 18.44 3.51
CA ASN A 213 15.67 18.18 4.95
C ASN A 213 16.79 17.18 5.34
N PRO A 214 17.91 17.64 5.93
CA PRO A 214 19.02 16.75 6.30
C PRO A 214 18.65 15.73 7.39
N VAL A 215 17.55 15.94 8.12
CA VAL A 215 17.01 14.96 9.07
C VAL A 215 16.63 13.66 8.35
N ILE A 216 16.22 13.72 7.09
CA ILE A 216 15.79 12.53 6.34
C ILE A 216 17.00 11.68 5.96
N ASP A 217 18.07 12.27 5.44
CA ASP A 217 19.31 11.54 5.13
C ASP A 217 20.04 11.06 6.40
N ALA A 218 19.85 11.75 7.53
CA ALA A 218 20.28 11.26 8.85
C ALA A 218 19.42 10.08 9.33
N MET A 219 18.09 10.15 9.18
CA MET A 219 17.19 9.07 9.58
C MET A 219 17.38 7.79 8.73
N LEU A 220 17.69 7.91 7.44
CA LEU A 220 18.07 6.76 6.61
C LEU A 220 19.33 6.06 7.16
N LYS A 221 20.32 6.83 7.63
CA LYS A 221 21.52 6.28 8.30
C LYS A 221 21.19 5.66 9.67
N ASP A 222 20.28 6.25 10.44
CA ASP A 222 19.79 5.67 11.69
C ASP A 222 19.14 4.29 11.42
N LEU A 223 18.26 4.17 10.43
CA LEU A 223 17.61 2.89 10.07
C LEU A 223 18.64 1.80 9.75
N VAL A 224 19.69 2.14 9.00
CA VAL A 224 20.79 1.22 8.63
C VAL A 224 21.64 0.82 9.83
N SER A 225 22.05 1.79 10.66
CA SER A 225 23.16 1.62 11.61
C SER A 225 22.75 1.50 13.09
N GLN A 226 21.57 2.02 13.47
CA GLN A 226 21.18 2.10 14.87
C GLN A 226 20.90 0.72 15.44
N ARG A 227 21.29 0.51 16.70
CA ARG A 227 21.12 -0.76 17.40
C ARG A 227 19.63 -1.07 17.62
N ILE A 228 19.20 -2.25 17.19
CA ILE A 228 17.89 -2.82 17.50
C ILE A 228 17.92 -3.35 18.95
N THR A 229 16.88 -3.06 19.73
CA THR A 229 16.77 -3.42 21.15
C THR A 229 15.57 -4.31 21.47
N SER A 230 14.52 -4.26 20.65
CA SER A 230 13.34 -5.11 20.77
C SER A 230 12.70 -5.34 19.41
N VAL A 231 12.18 -6.55 19.20
CA VAL A 231 11.45 -6.93 17.98
C VAL A 231 10.12 -7.59 18.33
N ALA A 232 9.05 -7.18 17.66
CA ALA A 232 7.73 -7.79 17.74
C ALA A 232 7.16 -8.09 16.35
N MET A 233 6.26 -9.05 16.23
CA MET A 233 5.56 -9.31 14.97
C MET A 233 4.32 -8.42 14.85
N LYS A 234 4.07 -7.85 13.66
CA LYS A 234 2.86 -7.05 13.46
C LYS A 234 1.62 -7.97 13.41
N SER A 235 0.73 -7.81 14.39
CA SER A 235 -0.56 -8.50 14.42
C SER A 235 -1.44 -8.14 13.22
N GLY A 236 -2.23 -9.14 12.77
CA GLY A 236 -3.20 -8.99 11.68
C GLY A 236 -2.61 -8.67 10.29
N GLY A 237 -1.31 -8.88 10.07
CA GLY A 237 -0.69 -8.70 8.76
C GLY A 237 -1.07 -9.80 7.76
N THR A 238 -1.28 -9.42 6.49
CA THR A 238 -1.50 -10.38 5.40
C THR A 238 -0.26 -11.24 5.19
N GLN A 239 0.90 -10.61 5.01
CA GLN A 239 2.22 -11.26 4.96
C GLN A 239 3.07 -10.84 6.18
N LEU A 240 4.24 -11.46 6.33
CA LEU A 240 5.15 -11.24 7.45
C LEU A 240 5.70 -9.81 7.48
N LYS A 241 5.38 -9.07 8.54
CA LYS A 241 5.91 -7.72 8.83
C LYS A 241 6.35 -7.70 10.30
N LEU A 242 7.56 -7.25 10.57
CA LEU A 242 8.07 -7.09 11.94
C LEU A 242 8.15 -5.61 12.33
N ILE A 243 8.06 -5.33 13.62
CA ILE A 243 8.24 -4.01 14.21
C ILE A 243 9.58 -4.03 14.93
N MET A 244 10.54 -3.26 14.43
CA MET A 244 11.86 -3.09 15.02
C MET A 244 11.85 -1.85 15.91
N THR A 245 12.30 -1.96 17.16
CA THR A 245 12.50 -0.83 18.07
C THR A 245 13.99 -0.60 18.30
N PHE A 246 14.44 0.63 18.12
CA PHE A 246 15.83 1.04 18.17
C PHE A 246 16.23 1.60 19.56
N GLN A 247 17.54 1.70 19.81
CA GLN A 247 18.10 2.23 21.06
C GLN A 247 17.73 3.72 21.33
N ASN A 248 17.35 4.48 20.30
CA ASN A 248 16.84 5.86 20.44
C ASN A 248 15.30 5.92 20.50
N TYR A 249 14.63 4.84 20.93
CA TYR A 249 13.17 4.66 21.02
C TYR A 249 12.41 4.73 19.68
N GLY A 250 13.07 5.04 18.57
CA GLY A 250 12.47 5.06 17.25
C GLY A 250 12.03 3.66 16.81
N GLN A 251 11.03 3.61 15.93
CA GLN A 251 10.52 2.35 15.37
C GLN A 251 10.55 2.33 13.85
N ALA A 252 10.65 1.12 13.29
CA ALA A 252 10.55 0.87 11.86
C ALA A 252 9.81 -0.43 11.55
N LEU A 253 9.10 -0.43 10.43
CA LEU A 253 8.43 -1.60 9.88
C LEU A 253 9.44 -2.35 9.00
N PHE A 254 9.81 -3.56 9.41
CA PHE A 254 10.71 -4.41 8.65
C PHE A 254 9.93 -5.37 7.74
N LYS A 255 10.27 -5.35 6.44
CA LYS A 255 9.84 -6.36 5.47
C LYS A 255 11.08 -7.13 4.96
N PRO A 256 11.20 -8.43 5.25
CA PRO A 256 12.34 -9.24 4.81
C PRO A 256 12.29 -9.56 3.31
N MET A 257 13.42 -9.97 2.77
CA MET A 257 13.55 -10.58 1.44
C MET A 257 12.69 -11.85 1.32
N LYS A 258 11.73 -11.84 0.38
CA LYS A 258 10.90 -13.00 0.00
C LYS A 258 11.18 -13.57 -1.40
N GLN A 259 11.80 -12.79 -2.29
CA GLN A 259 12.19 -13.17 -3.65
C GLN A 259 13.55 -12.54 -4.00
N THR A 260 14.24 -13.07 -5.00
CA THR A 260 15.51 -12.51 -5.49
C THR A 260 15.28 -11.29 -6.40
N ARG A 261 16.36 -10.59 -6.76
CA ARG A 261 16.31 -9.34 -7.56
C ARG A 261 15.95 -9.60 -9.03
N GLU A 262 16.12 -10.84 -9.47
CA GLU A 262 15.97 -11.34 -10.83
C GLU A 262 14.65 -12.09 -11.04
N GLN A 263 13.88 -12.33 -9.97
CA GLN A 263 12.63 -13.09 -10.02
C GLN A 263 11.44 -12.18 -10.35
N GLU A 264 10.95 -12.27 -11.58
CA GLU A 264 9.61 -11.80 -11.90
C GLU A 264 8.55 -12.70 -11.24
N THR A 265 7.42 -12.09 -10.91
CA THR A 265 6.22 -12.79 -10.43
C THR A 265 5.58 -13.55 -11.59
N PRO A 266 5.11 -14.80 -11.42
CA PRO A 266 4.50 -15.56 -12.51
C PRO A 266 3.30 -14.84 -13.16
N PRO A 267 3.00 -15.10 -14.45
CA PRO A 267 1.84 -14.50 -15.11
C PRO A 267 0.53 -14.86 -14.41
N ASP A 268 0.38 -16.11 -13.97
CA ASP A 268 -0.83 -16.66 -13.35
C ASP A 268 -1.12 -16.15 -11.92
N PHE A 269 -0.20 -15.40 -11.32
CA PHE A 269 -0.36 -14.84 -9.99
C PHE A 269 -1.27 -13.59 -10.04
N PHE A 270 -2.49 -13.74 -9.55
CA PHE A 270 -3.38 -12.62 -9.23
C PHE A 270 -2.70 -11.63 -8.28
N TYR A 271 -2.98 -10.34 -8.43
CA TYR A 271 -2.43 -9.23 -7.62
C TYR A 271 -2.44 -9.46 -6.10
N PHE A 272 -3.49 -10.09 -5.56
CA PHE A 272 -3.61 -10.39 -4.13
C PHE A 272 -2.71 -11.56 -3.65
N SER A 273 -2.30 -12.44 -4.56
CA SER A 273 -1.39 -13.58 -4.32
C SER A 273 0.08 -13.23 -4.52
N ASP A 274 0.42 -12.02 -4.95
CA ASP A 274 1.82 -11.61 -5.12
C ASP A 274 2.58 -11.54 -3.77
N PHE A 275 3.91 -11.51 -3.80
CA PHE A 275 4.75 -11.35 -2.61
C PHE A 275 5.04 -9.87 -2.30
N GLU A 276 5.16 -9.51 -1.02
CA GLU A 276 5.75 -8.23 -0.63
C GLU A 276 7.30 -8.31 -0.68
N ARG A 277 7.93 -7.31 -1.30
CA ARG A 277 9.38 -7.21 -1.53
C ARG A 277 9.98 -6.05 -0.75
N HIS A 278 11.10 -6.31 -0.08
CA HIS A 278 11.95 -5.25 0.49
C HIS A 278 12.36 -4.18 -0.54
N ASN A 279 12.91 -4.60 -1.69
CA ASN A 279 13.34 -3.73 -2.79
C ASN A 279 12.24 -2.77 -3.27
N ALA A 280 10.98 -3.21 -3.27
CA ALA A 280 9.88 -2.39 -3.76
C ALA A 280 9.51 -1.25 -2.79
N GLU A 281 9.64 -1.44 -1.46
CA GLU A 281 9.46 -0.35 -0.50
C GLU A 281 10.58 0.70 -0.60
N ILE A 282 11.83 0.24 -0.77
CA ILE A 282 13.00 1.13 -0.91
C ILE A 282 12.89 1.92 -2.23
N ALA A 283 12.66 1.22 -3.35
CA ALA A 283 12.48 1.86 -4.65
C ALA A 283 11.26 2.80 -4.70
N ALA A 284 10.16 2.45 -4.03
CA ALA A 284 8.98 3.31 -3.91
C ALA A 284 9.32 4.64 -3.21
N TYR A 285 10.07 4.61 -2.10
CA TYR A 285 10.51 5.83 -1.42
C TYR A 285 11.40 6.72 -2.32
N HIS A 286 12.39 6.14 -3.00
CA HIS A 286 13.28 6.91 -3.89
C HIS A 286 12.52 7.48 -5.12
N LEU A 287 11.53 6.76 -5.65
CA LEU A 287 10.66 7.22 -6.74
C LEU A 287 9.71 8.34 -6.29
N ASP A 288 9.08 8.21 -5.12
CA ASP A 288 8.19 9.22 -4.53
C ASP A 288 8.95 10.53 -4.21
N ARG A 289 10.24 10.41 -3.85
CA ARG A 289 11.19 11.52 -3.70
C ARG A 289 11.52 12.18 -5.05
N ILE A 290 11.81 11.39 -6.09
CA ILE A 290 12.15 11.87 -7.44
C ILE A 290 10.95 12.50 -8.16
N LEU A 291 9.73 12.01 -7.96
CA LEU A 291 8.50 12.61 -8.51
C LEU A 291 8.06 13.89 -7.76
N ASP A 292 8.72 14.21 -6.63
CA ASP A 292 8.29 15.22 -5.66
C ASP A 292 6.82 15.03 -5.25
N PHE A 293 6.50 13.81 -4.81
CA PHE A 293 5.28 13.54 -4.07
C PHE A 293 5.53 13.65 -2.57
N ARG A 294 6.63 13.05 -2.07
CA ARG A 294 7.08 13.11 -0.67
C ARG A 294 5.99 12.68 0.33
N ARG A 295 5.43 11.49 0.06
CA ARG A 295 4.30 10.86 0.79
C ARG A 295 4.58 9.42 1.24
N VAL A 296 5.67 8.80 0.77
CA VAL A 296 6.18 7.53 1.32
C VAL A 296 7.06 7.83 2.54
N PRO A 297 6.85 7.18 3.71
CA PRO A 297 7.77 7.30 4.84
C PRO A 297 9.19 6.84 4.45
N PRO A 298 10.28 7.49 4.89
CA PRO A 298 11.62 7.11 4.44
C PRO A 298 11.96 5.65 4.74
N VAL A 299 12.49 4.95 3.73
CA VAL A 299 12.83 3.52 3.76
C VAL A 299 14.30 3.33 3.42
N ALA A 300 15.00 2.50 4.19
CA ALA A 300 16.37 2.05 3.89
C ALA A 300 16.47 0.52 3.92
N GLY A 301 17.37 -0.05 3.12
CA GLY A 301 17.77 -1.45 3.16
C GLY A 301 18.80 -1.72 4.26
N ARG A 302 18.68 -2.88 4.91
CA ARG A 302 19.63 -3.37 5.93
C ARG A 302 19.82 -4.89 5.81
N LEU A 303 21.07 -5.33 5.87
CA LEU A 303 21.43 -6.73 6.10
C LEU A 303 21.40 -7.00 7.61
N MET A 304 20.48 -7.84 8.08
CA MET A 304 20.30 -8.13 9.50
C MET A 304 20.84 -9.49 9.88
N ASN A 305 21.50 -9.59 11.03
CA ASN A 305 21.81 -10.86 11.68
C ASN A 305 20.57 -11.41 12.41
N MET A 306 19.94 -12.42 11.82
CA MET A 306 18.67 -13.02 12.28
C MET A 306 18.75 -13.56 13.72
N THR A 307 19.94 -14.00 14.14
CA THR A 307 20.24 -14.40 15.51
C THR A 307 20.15 -13.21 16.47
N LYS A 308 21.08 -12.26 16.35
CA LYS A 308 21.32 -11.19 17.34
C LYS A 308 20.33 -10.02 17.25
N GLU A 309 19.79 -9.76 16.07
CA GLU A 309 18.95 -8.58 15.79
C GLU A 309 17.47 -8.92 15.62
N ILE A 310 17.10 -10.21 15.62
CA ILE A 310 15.68 -10.64 15.56
C ILE A 310 15.36 -11.67 16.65
N ARG A 311 15.99 -12.85 16.64
CA ARG A 311 15.65 -13.98 17.53
C ARG A 311 15.97 -13.70 19.00
N ASP A 312 17.15 -13.18 19.29
CA ASP A 312 17.66 -13.04 20.66
C ASP A 312 17.19 -11.74 21.35
N VAL A 313 16.54 -10.85 20.60
CA VAL A 313 15.97 -9.57 21.07
C VAL A 313 14.43 -9.51 21.01
N THR A 314 13.76 -10.57 20.57
CA THR A 314 12.28 -10.63 20.61
C THR A 314 11.77 -11.20 21.93
N ARG A 315 10.77 -10.53 22.51
CA ARG A 315 9.94 -11.07 23.62
C ARG A 315 8.67 -11.76 23.10
N ASP A 316 8.42 -11.73 21.79
CA ASP A 316 7.25 -12.32 21.16
C ASP A 316 7.41 -13.84 21.03
N LYS A 317 6.72 -14.56 21.93
CA LYS A 317 6.70 -16.03 21.99
C LYS A 317 6.03 -16.69 20.78
N LYS A 318 5.30 -15.97 19.92
CA LYS A 318 4.82 -16.49 18.63
C LYS A 318 5.97 -16.48 17.63
N LEU A 319 6.57 -15.30 17.40
CA LEU A 319 7.69 -15.11 16.47
C LEU A 319 8.87 -16.04 16.81
N TRP A 320 9.32 -16.02 18.07
CA TRP A 320 10.48 -16.78 18.55
C TRP A 320 10.35 -18.30 18.28
N LYS A 321 9.15 -18.86 18.47
CA LYS A 321 8.88 -20.30 18.23
C LYS A 321 8.97 -20.73 16.78
N THR A 322 9.01 -19.80 15.83
CA THR A 322 9.13 -20.13 14.39
C THR A 322 10.57 -20.23 13.91
N PHE A 323 11.56 -19.97 14.77
CA PHE A 323 12.97 -20.12 14.42
C PHE A 323 13.42 -21.59 14.46
N PHE A 324 14.10 -22.02 13.40
CA PHE A 324 14.66 -23.36 13.27
C PHE A 324 15.98 -23.36 12.48
N ILE A 325 16.70 -24.49 12.50
CA ILE A 325 17.88 -24.73 11.67
C ILE A 325 17.44 -25.64 10.51
N SER A 326 17.72 -25.22 9.28
CA SER A 326 17.41 -25.99 8.07
C SER A 326 18.38 -27.18 7.87
N PRO A 327 18.05 -28.16 7.01
CA PRO A 327 18.98 -29.24 6.63
C PRO A 327 20.30 -28.75 6.01
N ALA A 328 20.35 -27.50 5.50
CA ALA A 328 21.55 -26.84 5.00
C ALA A 328 22.36 -26.09 6.09
N ASN A 329 22.03 -26.31 7.38
CA ASN A 329 22.59 -25.64 8.55
C ASN A 329 22.44 -24.10 8.59
N ASN A 330 21.54 -23.54 7.77
CA ASN A 330 21.16 -22.13 7.82
C ASN A 330 20.04 -21.90 8.85
N ILE A 331 20.04 -20.76 9.52
CA ILE A 331 18.97 -20.33 10.43
C ILE A 331 17.80 -19.77 9.61
N CYS A 332 16.59 -20.20 9.96
CA CYS A 332 15.36 -19.86 9.26
C CYS A 332 14.24 -19.46 10.24
N PHE A 333 13.28 -18.66 9.78
CA PHE A 333 12.04 -18.37 10.51
C PHE A 333 10.88 -18.06 9.55
N TYR A 334 9.64 -18.10 10.02
CA TYR A 334 8.46 -17.83 9.18
C TYR A 334 7.35 -17.00 9.84
N GLY A 335 7.36 -16.82 11.16
CA GLY A 335 6.36 -16.02 11.88
C GLY A 335 4.92 -16.56 11.80
N GLU A 336 3.95 -15.71 12.11
CA GLU A 336 2.53 -16.02 12.14
C GLU A 336 1.75 -14.90 11.43
N CYS A 337 1.35 -15.16 10.19
CA CYS A 337 0.54 -14.27 9.34
C CYS A 337 -0.34 -15.13 8.42
N SER A 338 -1.27 -14.52 7.67
CA SER A 338 -2.24 -15.29 6.89
C SER A 338 -1.70 -15.89 5.58
N TYR A 339 -0.73 -15.24 4.93
CA TYR A 339 -0.17 -15.64 3.63
C TYR A 339 1.36 -15.79 3.73
N TYR A 340 1.88 -16.95 3.33
CA TYR A 340 3.34 -17.22 3.26
C TYR A 340 4.09 -17.06 4.60
N CYS A 341 3.46 -17.53 5.68
CA CYS A 341 4.04 -17.71 7.03
C CYS A 341 3.92 -19.18 7.47
N SER A 342 4.74 -20.04 6.88
CA SER A 342 4.80 -21.47 7.14
C SER A 342 6.18 -22.02 6.79
N THR A 343 6.52 -23.24 7.21
CA THR A 343 7.86 -23.82 7.04
C THR A 343 8.29 -23.91 5.58
N GLU A 344 7.36 -24.21 4.67
CA GLU A 344 7.62 -24.26 3.22
C GLU A 344 7.73 -22.86 2.54
N HIS A 345 7.45 -21.78 3.29
CA HIS A 345 7.70 -20.39 2.90
C HIS A 345 8.69 -19.68 3.84
N ALA A 346 9.50 -20.45 4.58
CA ALA A 346 10.40 -19.92 5.59
C ALA A 346 11.54 -19.10 4.99
N LEU A 347 11.93 -18.06 5.72
CA LEU A 347 12.96 -17.11 5.33
C LEU A 347 14.26 -17.52 6.02
N CYS A 348 15.24 -17.91 5.22
CA CYS A 348 16.51 -18.48 5.66
C CYS A 348 17.69 -17.57 5.33
N GLY A 349 18.61 -17.42 6.27
CA GLY A 349 19.87 -16.70 6.06
C GLY A 349 20.93 -17.53 5.36
N LYS A 350 22.13 -16.96 5.21
CA LYS A 350 23.32 -17.65 4.69
C LYS A 350 24.59 -17.29 5.49
N PRO A 351 24.84 -17.88 6.67
CA PRO A 351 23.99 -18.86 7.37
C PRO A 351 22.89 -18.22 8.21
N ASP A 352 23.09 -17.01 8.71
CA ASP A 352 22.18 -16.34 9.67
C ASP A 352 21.95 -14.85 9.41
N GLN A 353 22.34 -14.34 8.23
CA GLN A 353 22.01 -13.00 7.78
C GLN A 353 20.93 -12.99 6.70
N ILE A 354 20.00 -12.03 6.76
CA ILE A 354 18.94 -11.81 5.77
C ILE A 354 18.81 -10.33 5.44
N GLU A 355 18.54 -10.03 4.17
CA GLU A 355 18.24 -8.68 3.70
C GLU A 355 16.77 -8.30 3.97
N GLY A 356 16.52 -7.01 4.16
CA GLY A 356 15.15 -6.48 4.19
C GLY A 356 15.11 -4.96 4.23
N SER A 357 13.92 -4.40 4.09
CA SER A 357 13.69 -2.96 4.13
C SER A 357 13.15 -2.55 5.49
N LEU A 358 13.60 -1.39 5.97
CA LEU A 358 13.14 -0.72 7.18
C LEU A 358 12.46 0.58 6.77
N ALA A 359 11.13 0.61 6.84
CA ALA A 359 10.36 1.84 6.67
C ALA A 359 10.18 2.53 8.03
N ALA A 360 10.59 3.81 8.14
CA ALA A 360 10.39 4.58 9.36
C ALA A 360 8.91 4.61 9.77
N PHE A 361 8.63 4.41 11.05
CA PHE A 361 7.26 4.52 11.56
C PHE A 361 6.74 5.95 11.38
N LEU A 362 5.49 6.07 10.96
CA LEU A 362 4.69 7.26 11.17
C LEU A 362 4.38 7.42 12.68
N PRO A 363 3.97 8.62 13.12
CA PRO A 363 3.58 8.80 14.53
C PRO A 363 2.45 7.86 14.93
N ASP A 364 2.41 7.56 16.23
CA ASP A 364 1.42 6.65 16.81
C ASP A 364 -0.01 7.20 16.62
N LEU A 365 -0.97 6.31 16.42
CA LEU A 365 -2.37 6.65 16.17
C LEU A 365 -3.06 7.31 17.38
N ALA A 366 -2.51 7.16 18.59
CA ALA A 366 -2.95 7.88 19.78
C ALA A 366 -2.57 9.38 19.74
N LEU A 367 -1.48 9.74 19.03
CA LEU A 367 -0.98 11.11 18.90
C LEU A 367 -1.40 11.77 17.57
N ALA A 368 -1.28 11.04 16.46
CA ALA A 368 -1.69 11.49 15.13
C ALA A 368 -2.59 10.43 14.48
N LYS A 369 -3.89 10.54 14.73
CA LYS A 369 -4.91 9.71 14.07
C LYS A 369 -4.79 9.82 12.55
N ARG A 370 -4.94 8.68 11.88
CA ARG A 370 -4.98 8.56 10.42
C ARG A 370 -6.29 7.92 10.00
N ARG A 371 -6.93 8.52 9.01
CA ARG A 371 -8.18 8.03 8.42
C ARG A 371 -7.86 7.17 7.21
N THR A 372 -8.21 5.89 7.29
CA THR A 372 -8.14 4.97 6.14
C THR A 372 -9.35 5.20 5.24
N TRP A 373 -9.11 5.28 3.93
CA TRP A 373 -10.13 5.44 2.89
C TRP A 373 -10.07 4.25 1.93
N ARG A 374 -11.23 3.77 1.46
CA ARG A 374 -11.30 2.83 0.33
C ARG A 374 -11.03 3.60 -0.96
N ASN A 375 -10.09 3.13 -1.77
CA ASN A 375 -9.90 3.63 -3.14
C ASN A 375 -11.16 3.30 -3.97
N PRO A 376 -11.76 4.22 -4.74
CA PRO A 376 -12.86 3.89 -5.65
C PRO A 376 -12.45 2.76 -6.61
N TRP A 377 -11.28 2.90 -7.23
CA TRP A 377 -10.65 1.92 -8.13
C TRP A 377 -10.00 0.73 -7.43
N ARG A 378 -10.42 0.41 -6.20
CA ARG A 378 -10.09 -0.86 -5.56
C ARG A 378 -10.57 -2.01 -6.47
N ARG A 379 -9.66 -2.93 -6.82
CA ARG A 379 -9.97 -4.17 -7.56
C ARG A 379 -10.96 -5.06 -6.79
N SER A 380 -11.50 -6.09 -7.43
CA SER A 380 -12.51 -6.96 -6.79
C SER A 380 -11.98 -7.79 -5.61
N TYR A 381 -10.71 -8.22 -5.65
CA TYR A 381 -10.12 -9.28 -4.81
C TYR A 381 -10.81 -10.65 -4.98
N HIS A 382 -11.34 -10.92 -6.19
CA HIS A 382 -12.01 -12.17 -6.50
C HIS A 382 -11.78 -12.60 -7.95
N LYS A 383 -11.28 -13.83 -8.15
CA LYS A 383 -10.82 -14.40 -9.43
C LYS A 383 -11.79 -14.31 -10.62
N ARG A 384 -13.09 -14.15 -10.38
CA ARG A 384 -14.16 -14.17 -11.40
C ARG A 384 -15.11 -12.97 -11.37
N LYS A 385 -14.93 -12.02 -10.44
CA LYS A 385 -15.80 -10.83 -10.35
C LYS A 385 -14.98 -9.63 -10.81
N LYS A 386 -15.51 -8.87 -11.77
CA LYS A 386 -15.02 -7.53 -12.10
C LYS A 386 -15.49 -6.51 -11.06
N ALA A 387 -14.70 -5.47 -10.81
CA ALA A 387 -15.12 -4.26 -10.11
C ALA A 387 -16.00 -3.37 -11.02
N GLU A 388 -16.74 -2.41 -10.45
CA GLU A 388 -17.61 -1.53 -11.23
C GLU A 388 -16.85 -0.76 -12.33
N TRP A 389 -15.69 -0.20 -12.00
CA TRP A 389 -14.81 0.50 -12.94
C TRP A 389 -14.18 -0.37 -14.04
N GLU A 390 -14.23 -1.72 -13.92
CA GLU A 390 -13.76 -2.67 -14.94
C GLU A 390 -14.87 -3.03 -15.96
N VAL A 391 -16.08 -2.47 -15.79
CA VAL A 391 -17.24 -2.65 -16.69
C VAL A 391 -17.91 -1.34 -17.11
N ASP A 392 -17.84 -0.29 -16.29
CA ASP A 392 -18.36 1.04 -16.61
C ASP A 392 -17.23 1.97 -17.11
N PRO A 393 -17.29 2.46 -18.38
CA PRO A 393 -16.30 3.40 -18.91
C PRO A 393 -16.43 4.81 -18.31
N ASP A 394 -17.62 5.20 -17.85
CA ASP A 394 -17.91 6.56 -17.36
C ASP A 394 -17.88 6.66 -15.82
N TYR A 395 -17.42 5.61 -15.14
CA TYR A 395 -17.37 5.48 -13.67
C TYR A 395 -16.78 6.69 -12.93
N CYS A 396 -15.79 7.39 -13.51
CA CYS A 396 -15.23 8.57 -12.85
C CYS A 396 -16.23 9.76 -12.78
N GLU A 397 -17.28 9.82 -13.59
CA GLU A 397 -18.32 10.85 -13.44
C GLU A 397 -19.17 10.65 -12.18
N GLU A 398 -19.39 9.40 -11.72
CA GLU A 398 -19.97 9.13 -10.41
C GLU A 398 -18.98 9.48 -9.28
N VAL A 399 -17.71 9.11 -9.43
CA VAL A 399 -16.67 9.45 -8.45
C VAL A 399 -16.51 10.96 -8.30
N LYS A 400 -16.55 11.74 -9.39
CA LYS A 400 -16.53 13.21 -9.40
C LYS A 400 -17.72 13.87 -8.68
N GLN A 401 -18.77 13.12 -8.36
CA GLN A 401 -19.94 13.57 -7.59
C GLN A 401 -19.97 12.98 -6.16
N THR A 402 -19.00 12.13 -5.80
CA THR A 402 -18.97 11.38 -4.54
C THR A 402 -17.99 12.01 -3.55
N PRO A 403 -18.43 12.52 -2.38
CA PRO A 403 -17.51 13.00 -1.35
C PRO A 403 -16.51 11.91 -0.89
N PRO A 404 -15.21 12.21 -0.72
CA PRO A 404 -14.55 13.53 -0.78
C PRO A 404 -13.86 13.83 -2.12
N TYR A 405 -14.29 13.23 -3.24
CA TYR A 405 -13.65 13.35 -4.56
C TYR A 405 -14.27 14.44 -5.45
N ASP A 406 -15.43 14.96 -5.03
CA ASP A 406 -16.16 16.10 -5.57
C ASP A 406 -15.45 17.45 -5.36
N SER A 407 -14.56 17.53 -4.38
CA SER A 407 -14.06 18.78 -3.79
C SER A 407 -12.56 18.76 -3.50
N GLY A 408 -11.98 19.96 -3.34
CA GLY A 408 -10.56 20.15 -3.01
C GLY A 408 -9.59 19.52 -4.03
N THR A 409 -8.49 18.95 -3.54
CA THR A 409 -7.46 18.30 -4.37
C THR A 409 -7.65 16.79 -4.54
N ARG A 410 -8.52 16.15 -3.75
CA ARG A 410 -8.45 14.70 -3.47
C ARG A 410 -8.46 13.81 -4.70
N LEU A 411 -9.28 14.12 -5.71
CA LEU A 411 -9.30 13.36 -6.96
C LEU A 411 -7.93 13.44 -7.67
N LEU A 412 -7.29 14.61 -7.68
CA LEU A 412 -5.96 14.82 -8.25
C LEU A 412 -4.85 14.15 -7.40
N ASP A 413 -5.05 13.99 -6.09
CA ASP A 413 -4.16 13.21 -5.24
C ASP A 413 -4.20 11.71 -5.57
N ILE A 414 -5.37 11.18 -5.94
CA ILE A 414 -5.47 9.83 -6.52
C ILE A 414 -4.77 9.77 -7.87
N MET A 415 -4.87 10.78 -8.74
CA MET A 415 -4.19 10.75 -10.05
C MET A 415 -2.65 10.68 -9.90
N ASP A 416 -2.08 11.43 -8.94
CA ASP A 416 -0.65 11.31 -8.60
C ASP A 416 -0.29 9.89 -8.12
N MET A 417 -1.11 9.32 -7.23
CA MET A 417 -0.92 7.97 -6.66
C MET A 417 -1.07 6.87 -7.72
N THR A 418 -2.01 7.01 -8.67
CA THR A 418 -2.20 6.12 -9.82
C THR A 418 -0.98 6.12 -10.74
N ILE A 419 -0.39 7.28 -11.01
CA ILE A 419 0.83 7.39 -11.81
C ILE A 419 2.01 6.75 -11.08
N PHE A 420 2.13 6.99 -9.77
CA PHE A 420 3.13 6.35 -8.91
C PHE A 420 3.03 4.82 -8.96
N ASP A 421 1.84 4.28 -8.67
CA ASP A 421 1.57 2.84 -8.65
C ASP A 421 1.79 2.19 -10.02
N PHE A 422 1.47 2.87 -11.14
CA PHE A 422 1.74 2.32 -12.47
C PHE A 422 3.23 2.23 -12.80
N LEU A 423 4.03 3.28 -12.48
CA LEU A 423 5.47 3.27 -12.76
C LEU A 423 6.18 2.10 -12.06
N MET A 424 5.77 1.76 -10.84
CA MET A 424 6.25 0.58 -10.11
C MET A 424 5.53 -0.73 -10.45
N GLY A 425 4.33 -0.68 -11.05
CA GLY A 425 3.49 -1.85 -11.38
C GLY A 425 2.65 -2.40 -10.21
N ASN A 426 2.35 -1.58 -9.20
CA ASN A 426 1.60 -1.98 -8.01
C ASN A 426 0.09 -2.04 -8.26
N MET A 427 -0.48 -3.25 -8.22
CA MET A 427 -1.91 -3.48 -8.42
C MET A 427 -2.76 -3.37 -7.14
N ASP A 428 -2.16 -3.29 -5.95
CA ASP A 428 -2.83 -3.62 -4.66
C ASP A 428 -3.30 -2.40 -3.86
N ARG A 429 -3.45 -1.24 -4.51
CA ARG A 429 -3.88 0.04 -3.89
C ARG A 429 -5.37 0.06 -3.53
N HIS A 430 -5.82 -0.92 -2.75
CA HIS A 430 -7.19 -1.04 -2.27
C HIS A 430 -7.65 0.05 -1.28
N HIS A 431 -6.70 0.62 -0.54
CA HIS A 431 -6.92 1.64 0.47
C HIS A 431 -5.79 2.68 0.41
N TYR A 432 -6.04 3.84 1.01
CA TYR A 432 -5.06 4.88 1.25
C TYR A 432 -5.32 5.57 2.59
N GLU A 433 -4.33 6.26 3.16
CA GLU A 433 -4.47 6.98 4.44
C GLU A 433 -4.31 8.49 4.27
N THR A 434 -4.95 9.26 5.15
CA THR A 434 -4.68 10.71 5.36
C THR A 434 -4.58 10.98 6.86
N PHE A 435 -3.84 12.01 7.28
CA PHE A 435 -3.89 12.47 8.67
C PHE A 435 -5.25 13.10 8.98
N GLU A 436 -5.85 12.75 10.11
CA GLU A 436 -7.21 13.19 10.48
C GLU A 436 -7.26 14.70 10.80
N LYS A 437 -6.20 15.24 11.44
CA LYS A 437 -6.05 16.67 11.79
C LYS A 437 -6.25 17.60 10.59
N PHE A 438 -5.72 17.22 9.42
CA PHE A 438 -5.81 18.05 8.22
C PHE A 438 -7.14 17.89 7.46
N GLY A 439 -8.02 16.98 7.88
CA GLY A 439 -9.34 16.78 7.28
C GLY A 439 -9.29 16.21 5.86
N ASN A 440 -10.00 16.85 4.91
CA ASN A 440 -10.05 16.39 3.53
C ASN A 440 -8.91 16.98 2.66
N GLU A 441 -8.50 18.23 2.93
CA GLU A 441 -7.52 18.98 2.15
C GLU A 441 -6.09 18.71 2.65
N THR A 442 -5.58 17.54 2.29
CA THR A 442 -4.26 17.01 2.67
C THR A 442 -3.79 16.01 1.63
N PHE A 443 -2.47 15.80 1.55
CA PHE A 443 -1.89 14.74 0.73
C PHE A 443 -2.35 13.33 1.17
N ILE A 444 -2.30 12.38 0.24
CA ILE A 444 -2.53 10.95 0.47
C ILE A 444 -1.21 10.27 0.85
N ILE A 445 -1.17 9.52 1.95
CA ILE A 445 0.04 8.80 2.39
C ILE A 445 0.22 7.51 1.55
N HIS A 446 1.40 7.35 0.94
CA HIS A 446 1.75 6.22 0.07
C HIS A 446 2.38 5.06 0.88
N LEU A 447 1.55 4.25 1.55
CA LEU A 447 1.99 3.11 2.40
C LEU A 447 1.89 1.74 1.69
N ASP A 448 2.57 0.72 2.22
CA ASP A 448 2.53 -0.68 1.75
C ASP A 448 2.77 -0.81 0.23
N ASN A 449 3.96 -0.40 -0.22
CA ASN A 449 4.36 -0.35 -1.62
C ASN A 449 5.01 -1.66 -2.11
N GLY A 450 5.15 -2.65 -1.23
CA GLY A 450 5.94 -3.88 -1.41
C GLY A 450 5.53 -4.80 -2.57
N ARG A 451 4.35 -4.63 -3.17
CA ARG A 451 3.91 -5.35 -4.40
C ARG A 451 4.25 -4.61 -5.70
N GLY A 452 4.96 -3.48 -5.62
CA GLY A 452 5.66 -2.92 -6.77
C GLY A 452 6.80 -3.81 -7.23
N PHE A 453 7.36 -3.49 -8.39
CA PHE A 453 8.58 -4.08 -8.95
C PHE A 453 8.56 -5.63 -8.96
N GLY A 454 7.38 -6.22 -9.19
CA GLY A 454 7.22 -7.67 -9.35
C GLY A 454 7.30 -8.15 -10.80
N LYS A 455 7.12 -7.25 -11.77
CA LYS A 455 7.29 -7.51 -13.20
C LYS A 455 8.01 -6.32 -13.85
N HIS A 456 8.99 -6.58 -14.71
CA HIS A 456 9.68 -5.63 -15.59
C HIS A 456 9.38 -5.89 -17.07
N SER A 457 9.04 -7.13 -17.46
CA SER A 457 8.66 -7.49 -18.83
C SER A 457 7.20 -7.14 -19.18
N HIS A 458 6.37 -6.87 -18.17
CA HIS A 458 4.95 -6.52 -18.29
C HIS A 458 4.65 -5.13 -17.73
N ASP A 459 3.72 -4.41 -18.36
CA ASP A 459 3.21 -3.10 -17.92
C ASP A 459 1.70 -3.19 -17.70
N GLU A 460 1.27 -3.06 -16.44
CA GLU A 460 -0.13 -3.31 -16.08
C GLU A 460 -1.02 -2.09 -16.32
N LEU A 461 -1.48 -1.95 -17.57
CA LEU A 461 -2.28 -0.83 -18.04
C LEU A 461 -3.57 -0.62 -17.23
N SER A 462 -4.13 -1.66 -16.61
CA SER A 462 -5.33 -1.52 -15.76
C SER A 462 -5.09 -0.67 -14.49
N ILE A 463 -3.84 -0.38 -14.11
CA ILE A 463 -3.53 0.60 -13.05
C ILE A 463 -3.82 2.03 -13.50
N LEU A 464 -3.66 2.38 -14.79
CA LEU A 464 -3.89 3.74 -15.32
C LEU A 464 -5.36 4.07 -15.61
N VAL A 465 -6.28 3.12 -15.47
CA VAL A 465 -7.73 3.35 -15.70
C VAL A 465 -8.32 4.55 -14.94
N PRO A 466 -7.92 4.89 -13.69
CA PRO A 466 -8.37 6.11 -13.03
C PRO A 466 -7.97 7.37 -13.80
N LEU A 467 -6.76 7.39 -14.39
CA LEU A 467 -6.26 8.53 -15.15
C LEU A 467 -7.00 8.72 -16.48
N SER A 468 -7.26 7.61 -17.19
CA SER A 468 -7.97 7.63 -18.48
C SER A 468 -9.48 7.85 -18.34
N GLN A 469 -10.11 7.42 -17.25
CA GLN A 469 -11.53 7.74 -16.96
C GLN A 469 -11.72 9.17 -16.44
N CYS A 470 -10.81 9.66 -15.58
CA CYS A 470 -11.02 10.96 -14.93
C CYS A 470 -10.55 12.16 -15.78
N CYS A 471 -9.61 11.95 -16.70
CA CYS A 471 -9.10 12.96 -17.64
C CYS A 471 -8.51 14.21 -16.97
N ARG A 472 -7.92 14.07 -15.78
CA ARG A 472 -7.37 15.17 -14.96
C ARG A 472 -6.02 14.78 -14.37
N VAL A 473 -5.10 15.74 -14.25
CA VAL A 473 -3.79 15.58 -13.60
C VAL A 473 -3.33 16.94 -13.03
N LYS A 474 -2.46 16.96 -12.03
CA LYS A 474 -1.86 18.22 -11.56
C LYS A 474 -0.83 18.73 -12.58
N LYS A 475 -0.85 20.03 -12.88
CA LYS A 475 0.15 20.68 -13.75
C LYS A 475 1.58 20.50 -13.25
N SER A 476 1.81 20.49 -11.93
CA SER A 476 3.10 20.20 -11.32
C SER A 476 3.61 18.80 -11.68
N THR A 477 2.75 17.79 -11.55
CA THR A 477 3.06 16.39 -11.84
C THR A 477 3.32 16.20 -13.33
N HIS A 478 2.45 16.70 -14.21
CA HIS A 478 2.64 16.59 -15.67
C HIS A 478 3.96 17.23 -16.14
N LEU A 479 4.29 18.44 -15.68
CA LEU A 479 5.56 19.10 -16.02
C LEU A 479 6.79 18.33 -15.51
N ARG A 480 6.71 17.68 -14.35
CA ARG A 480 7.80 16.82 -13.85
C ARG A 480 7.94 15.52 -14.63
N LEU A 481 6.83 14.87 -15.00
CA LEU A 481 6.86 13.69 -15.88
C LEU A 481 7.50 14.02 -17.24
N GLN A 482 7.13 15.16 -17.84
CA GLN A 482 7.74 15.67 -19.07
C GLN A 482 9.24 15.96 -18.93
N LEU A 483 9.70 16.41 -17.75
CA LEU A 483 11.13 16.59 -17.48
C LEU A 483 11.86 15.25 -17.38
N LEU A 484 11.29 14.31 -16.62
CA LEU A 484 11.88 13.00 -16.32
C LEU A 484 11.98 12.05 -17.53
N ALA A 485 11.27 12.36 -18.62
CA ALA A 485 11.32 11.63 -19.87
C ALA A 485 12.44 12.12 -20.83
N LYS A 486 13.09 13.25 -20.53
CA LYS A 486 14.21 13.74 -21.33
C LYS A 486 15.50 13.02 -20.95
N GLU A 487 16.42 12.86 -21.91
CA GLU A 487 17.69 12.16 -21.65
C GLU A 487 18.53 12.86 -20.58
N GLU A 488 18.53 14.20 -20.46
CA GLU A 488 19.29 14.89 -19.41
C GLU A 488 18.81 14.58 -17.97
N PHE A 489 17.51 14.29 -17.79
CA PHE A 489 16.87 14.00 -16.50
C PHE A 489 16.16 12.64 -16.50
N ARG A 490 16.71 11.67 -17.24
CA ARG A 490 16.08 10.38 -17.50
C ARG A 490 15.80 9.59 -16.21
N LEU A 491 14.54 9.16 -16.04
CA LEU A 491 14.05 8.53 -14.81
C LEU A 491 14.88 7.32 -14.36
N SER A 492 15.24 6.40 -15.27
CA SER A 492 16.09 5.25 -14.95
C SER A 492 17.44 5.64 -14.36
N ALA A 493 18.15 6.60 -14.95
CA ALA A 493 19.45 7.06 -14.48
C ALA A 493 19.36 7.79 -13.13
N LEU A 494 18.31 8.59 -12.92
CA LEU A 494 18.05 9.24 -11.63
C LEU A 494 17.73 8.23 -10.53
N MET A 495 16.98 7.18 -10.85
CA MET A 495 16.70 6.07 -9.93
C MET A 495 17.96 5.26 -9.62
N GLU A 496 18.79 4.95 -10.62
CA GLU A 496 20.06 4.24 -10.44
C GLU A 496 21.01 5.04 -9.53
N GLU A 497 21.18 6.34 -9.79
CA GLU A 497 21.99 7.25 -8.96
C GLU A 497 21.44 7.40 -7.53
N SER A 498 20.11 7.55 -7.38
CA SER A 498 19.45 7.70 -6.08
C SER A 498 19.54 6.42 -5.23
N LEU A 499 19.40 5.24 -5.85
CA LEU A 499 19.44 3.94 -5.16
C LEU A 499 20.86 3.44 -4.84
N GLN A 500 21.90 3.97 -5.51
CA GLN A 500 23.30 3.67 -5.19
C GLN A 500 23.70 4.07 -3.75
N THR A 501 22.90 4.91 -3.08
CA THR A 501 23.14 5.35 -1.70
C THR A 501 22.68 4.34 -0.63
N ASP A 502 21.93 3.29 -1.01
CA ASP A 502 21.45 2.26 -0.08
C ASP A 502 22.46 1.12 0.12
N THR A 503 22.56 0.57 1.33
CA THR A 503 23.50 -0.52 1.64
C THR A 503 23.19 -1.85 0.97
N LEU A 504 21.96 -2.04 0.49
CA LEU A 504 21.54 -3.21 -0.29
C LEU A 504 21.61 -2.97 -1.81
N SER A 505 22.31 -1.93 -2.26
CA SER A 505 22.54 -1.65 -3.68
C SER A 505 23.24 -2.83 -4.39
N PRO A 506 22.78 -3.26 -5.58
CA PRO A 506 21.70 -2.69 -6.37
C PRO A 506 20.30 -3.09 -5.86
N ILE A 507 19.42 -2.12 -5.61
CA ILE A 507 18.04 -2.36 -5.16
C ILE A 507 17.14 -2.85 -6.30
N LEU A 508 17.32 -2.30 -7.50
CA LEU A 508 16.63 -2.70 -8.73
C LEU A 508 17.66 -3.17 -9.76
N ILE A 509 17.34 -4.25 -10.48
CA ILE A 509 18.08 -4.63 -11.69
C ILE A 509 17.73 -3.72 -12.87
N ARG A 510 18.66 -3.61 -13.83
CA ARG A 510 18.52 -2.74 -15.02
C ARG A 510 17.18 -2.89 -15.77
N PRO A 511 16.61 -4.09 -16.01
CA PRO A 511 15.29 -4.23 -16.63
C PRO A 511 14.15 -3.49 -15.90
N HIS A 512 14.18 -3.39 -14.57
CA HIS A 512 13.20 -2.59 -13.83
C HIS A 512 13.39 -1.08 -14.06
N LEU A 513 14.63 -0.61 -14.11
CA LEU A 513 14.94 0.80 -14.39
C LEU A 513 14.50 1.17 -15.82
N GLU A 514 14.79 0.32 -16.81
CA GLU A 514 14.35 0.48 -18.20
C GLU A 514 12.81 0.42 -18.34
N ALA A 515 12.14 -0.44 -17.56
CA ALA A 515 10.68 -0.48 -17.51
C ALA A 515 10.07 0.82 -16.95
N MET A 516 10.73 1.52 -16.02
CA MET A 516 10.26 2.81 -15.52
C MET A 516 10.28 3.90 -16.59
N ASP A 517 11.32 3.95 -17.44
CA ASP A 517 11.34 4.85 -18.60
C ASP A 517 10.18 4.55 -19.56
N ARG A 518 9.98 3.28 -19.89
CA ARG A 518 8.90 2.82 -20.80
C ARG A 518 7.52 3.19 -20.26
N ARG A 519 7.27 2.92 -18.98
CA ARG A 519 6.03 3.30 -18.28
C ARG A 519 5.82 4.81 -18.22
N LEU A 520 6.89 5.60 -18.03
CA LEU A 520 6.80 7.06 -18.07
C LEU A 520 6.35 7.57 -19.45
N HIS A 521 6.84 6.97 -20.54
CA HIS A 521 6.38 7.30 -21.88
C HIS A 521 4.91 6.91 -22.09
N LEU A 522 4.46 5.74 -21.62
CA LEU A 522 3.05 5.34 -21.67
C LEU A 522 2.14 6.32 -20.89
N VAL A 523 2.55 6.80 -19.71
CA VAL A 523 1.81 7.83 -18.95
C VAL A 523 1.71 9.14 -19.74
N LEU A 524 2.79 9.57 -20.39
CA LEU A 524 2.79 10.79 -21.19
C LEU A 524 1.95 10.66 -22.46
N GLN A 525 1.95 9.49 -23.13
CA GLN A 525 1.07 9.19 -24.26
C GLN A 525 -0.41 9.24 -23.86
N VAL A 526 -0.77 8.62 -22.73
CA VAL A 526 -2.14 8.71 -22.17
C VAL A 526 -2.52 10.16 -21.88
N LEU A 527 -1.66 10.93 -21.22
CA LEU A 527 -1.93 12.34 -20.91
C LEU A 527 -2.07 13.22 -22.17
N GLN A 528 -1.28 12.96 -23.21
CA GLN A 528 -1.39 13.67 -24.49
C GLN A 528 -2.72 13.37 -25.19
N PHE A 529 -3.07 12.09 -25.34
CA PHE A 529 -4.35 11.65 -25.92
C PHE A 529 -5.56 12.28 -25.20
N LEU A 530 -5.53 12.36 -23.88
CA LEU A 530 -6.58 12.98 -23.07
C LEU A 530 -6.68 14.49 -23.28
N VAL A 531 -5.55 15.20 -23.45
CA VAL A 531 -5.54 16.63 -23.79
C VAL A 531 -6.14 16.86 -25.17
N ASP A 532 -5.74 16.08 -26.18
CA ASP A 532 -6.25 16.20 -27.54
C ASP A 532 -7.75 15.91 -27.60
N LEU A 533 -8.24 14.85 -26.94
CA LEU A 533 -9.66 14.51 -26.85
C LEU A 533 -10.48 15.67 -26.26
N ILE A 534 -10.02 16.29 -25.16
CA ILE A 534 -10.69 17.45 -24.54
C ILE A 534 -10.68 18.68 -25.46
N ILE A 535 -9.65 18.86 -26.29
CA ILE A 535 -9.57 19.96 -27.26
C ILE A 535 -10.54 19.70 -28.44
N PHE A 536 -10.66 18.47 -28.91
CA PHE A 536 -11.60 18.11 -29.98
C PHE A 536 -13.05 18.17 -29.51
N SER A 537 -13.39 17.73 -28.29
CA SER A 537 -14.75 17.87 -27.72
C SER A 537 -15.15 19.30 -27.30
N ARG A 538 -14.34 20.31 -27.66
CA ARG A 538 -14.59 21.75 -27.41
C ARG A 538 -14.63 22.58 -28.70
N LYS A 539 -14.67 21.92 -29.86
CA LYS A 539 -14.82 22.51 -31.20
C LYS A 539 -16.10 22.03 -31.85
#